data_AF-A0A0S2DA98-F1
#
_entry.id   AF-A0A0S2DA98-F1
#
_cell.length_a   1.000
_cell.length_b   1.000
_cell.length_c   1.000
_cell.angle_alpha   90.00
_cell.angle_beta   90.00
_cell.angle_gamma   90.00
#
_symmetry.space_group_name_H-M   'P 1'
#
loop_
_entity.id
_entity.type
_entity.pdbx_description
1 polymer ?
#
loop_
_entity_poly.entity_id
_entity_poly.type
_entity_poly.pdbx_seq_one_letter_code
_entity_poly.pdbx_strand_id
1 'polypeptide(L)' 'MRKERGYSQDHLAYSIPIDRAHVGLIENGKSAASIITLVKFAIALECEVGDLFPYVEDLRPYADWLEE' A
#
# COMPACT_ATOMS: atom_id res chain seq x y z
N MET A 1 -7.15 -5.57 1.84
CA MET A 1 -7.49 -4.14 2.03
C MET A 1 -8.45 -3.54 1.00
N ARG A 2 -8.00 -2.92 -0.11
CA ARG A 2 -8.89 -2.15 -1.03
C ARG A 2 -10.11 -2.95 -1.50
N LYS A 3 -9.88 -4.19 -1.95
CA LYS A 3 -10.94 -5.08 -2.45
C LYS A 3 -11.93 -5.50 -1.35
N GLU A 4 -11.47 -5.68 -0.11
CA GLU A 4 -12.35 -6.00 1.03
C GLU A 4 -13.33 -4.85 1.34
N ARG A 5 -12.93 -3.61 1.02
CA ARG A 5 -13.76 -2.41 1.15
C ARG A 5 -14.59 -2.10 -0.10
N GLY A 6 -14.55 -2.95 -1.14
CA GLY A 6 -15.34 -2.78 -2.37
C GLY A 6 -14.84 -1.68 -3.32
N TYR A 7 -13.69 -1.06 -3.05
CA TYR A 7 -13.14 0.00 -3.90
C TYR A 7 -12.44 -0.57 -5.13
N SER A 8 -12.56 0.10 -6.29
CA SER A 8 -11.75 -0.18 -7.49
C SER A 8 -10.41 0.56 -7.45
N GLN A 9 -9.43 0.17 -8.29
CA GLN A 9 -8.19 0.94 -8.43
C GLN A 9 -8.46 2.36 -8.94
N ASP A 10 -9.46 2.50 -9.82
CA ASP A 10 -9.91 3.80 -10.30
C ASP A 10 -10.44 4.65 -9.15
N HIS A 11 -11.25 4.08 -8.25
CA HIS A 11 -11.73 4.78 -7.07
C HIS A 11 -10.56 5.32 -6.23
N LEU A 12 -9.58 4.47 -5.91
CA LEU A 12 -8.41 4.88 -5.13
C LEU A 12 -7.59 5.98 -5.85
N ALA A 13 -7.42 5.85 -7.17
CA ALA A 13 -6.69 6.83 -7.98
C ALA A 13 -7.44 8.16 -8.15
N TYR A 14 -8.78 8.17 -8.15
CA TYR A 14 -9.56 9.42 -8.21
C TYR A 14 -9.62 10.13 -6.86
N SER A 15 -9.53 9.39 -5.75
CA SER A 15 -9.56 9.96 -4.40
C SER A 15 -8.29 10.73 -4.01
N ILE A 16 -7.18 10.55 -4.74
CA ILE A 16 -5.87 11.17 -4.43
C ILE A 16 -5.15 11.54 -5.73
N PRO A 17 -4.24 12.53 -5.76
CA PRO A 17 -3.55 12.92 -6.98
C PRO A 17 -2.46 11.89 -7.37
N ILE A 18 -2.87 10.74 -7.91
CA ILE A 18 -2.01 9.67 -8.42
C ILE A 18 -2.66 9.04 -9.66
N ASP A 19 -1.83 8.59 -10.61
CA ASP A 19 -2.31 7.87 -11.78
C ASP A 19 -2.73 6.43 -11.43
N ARG A 20 -3.81 5.93 -12.04
CA ARG A 20 -4.31 4.56 -11.84
C ARG A 20 -3.26 3.49 -12.20
N ALA A 21 -2.48 3.69 -13.25
CA ALA A 21 -1.40 2.76 -13.60
C ALA A 21 -0.34 2.72 -12.50
N HIS A 22 -0.05 3.86 -11.86
CA HIS A 22 0.87 3.91 -10.73
C HIS A 22 0.31 3.19 -9.49
N VAL A 23 -0.99 3.31 -9.19
CA VAL A 23 -1.65 2.48 -8.16
C VAL A 23 -1.45 1.00 -8.47
N GLY A 24 -1.67 0.59 -9.72
CA GLY A 24 -1.45 -0.79 -10.16
C GLY A 24 -0.01 -1.26 -9.97
N LEU A 25 0.99 -0.44 -10.31
CA LEU A 25 2.40 -0.78 -10.10
C LEU A 25 2.73 -0.99 -8.61
N ILE A 26 2.18 -0.15 -7.74
CA ILE A 26 2.37 -0.27 -6.29
C ILE A 26 1.69 -1.53 -5.75
N GLU A 27 0.40 -1.76 -6.07
CA GLU A 27 -0.34 -2.95 -5.57
C GLU A 27 0.28 -4.28 -6.02
N ASN A 28 1.00 -4.29 -7.14
CA ASN A 28 1.70 -5.48 -7.66
C ASN A 28 3.19 -5.56 -7.25
N GLY A 29 3.65 -4.68 -6.36
CA GLY A 29 5.05 -4.65 -5.90
C GLY A 29 6.08 -4.28 -6.97
N LYS A 30 5.65 -3.69 -8.10
CA LYS A 30 6.54 -3.25 -9.19
C LYS A 30 7.09 -1.83 -8.99
N SER A 31 6.53 -1.07 -8.06
CA SER A 31 7.01 0.25 -7.65
C SER A 31 6.88 0.40 -6.14
N ALA A 32 7.90 0.95 -5.50
CA ALA A 32 7.86 1.26 -4.08
C ALA A 32 6.95 2.48 -3.84
N ALA A 33 6.06 2.39 -2.86
CA ALA A 33 5.28 3.53 -2.41
C ALA A 33 6.13 4.41 -1.48
N SER A 34 6.12 5.73 -1.73
CA SER A 34 6.67 6.68 -0.75
C SER A 34 5.79 6.71 0.51
N ILE A 35 6.34 7.16 1.64
CA ILE A 35 5.57 7.39 2.87
C ILE A 35 4.36 8.31 2.60
N ILE A 36 4.54 9.38 1.81
CA ILE A 36 3.46 10.29 1.44
C ILE A 36 2.37 9.57 0.63
N THR A 37 2.75 8.64 -0.24
CA THR A 37 1.80 7.83 -1.01
C THR A 37 1.01 6.90 -0.08
N LEU A 38 1.67 6.28 0.90
CA LEU A 38 1.01 5.42 1.88
C LEU A 38 0.01 6.20 2.74
N VAL A 39 0.37 7.41 3.20
CA VAL A 39 -0.56 8.29 3.93
C VAL A 39 -1.77 8.66 3.08
N LYS A 40 -1.55 9.01 1.80
CA LYS A 40 -2.67 9.28 0.86
C LYS A 40 -3.57 8.06 0.70
N PHE A 41 -3.01 6.86 0.57
CA PHE A 41 -3.77 5.62 0.45
C PHE A 41 -4.58 5.36 1.72
N ALA A 42 -3.99 5.53 2.90
CA ALA A 42 -4.66 5.35 4.17
C ALA A 42 -5.86 6.29 4.33
N ILE A 43 -5.69 7.57 3.99
CA ILE A 43 -6.79 8.56 3.98
C ILE A 43 -7.89 8.14 3.00
N ALA A 44 -7.54 7.77 1.77
CA ALA A 44 -8.51 7.41 0.74
C ALA A 44 -9.21 6.08 0.99
N LEU A 45 -8.57 5.19 1.74
CA LEU A 45 -9.14 3.90 2.14
C LEU A 45 -9.87 3.99 3.47
N GLU A 46 -9.77 5.10 4.22
CA GLU A 46 -10.32 5.29 5.57
C GLU A 46 -9.74 4.29 6.60
N CYS A 47 -8.41 4.17 6.64
CA CYS A 47 -7.68 3.30 7.57
C CYS A 47 -6.50 4.02 8.21
N GLU A 48 -5.87 3.40 9.20
CA GLU A 48 -4.61 3.89 9.74
C GLU A 48 -3.47 3.54 8.77
N VAL A 49 -2.44 4.38 8.72
CA VAL A 49 -1.29 4.13 7.81
C VAL A 49 -0.55 2.84 8.17
N GLY A 50 -0.56 2.46 9.45
CA GLY A 50 0.00 1.20 9.94
C GLY A 50 -0.69 -0.03 9.39
N ASP A 51 -1.99 0.06 9.06
CA ASP A 51 -2.76 -1.06 8.51
C ASP A 51 -2.29 -1.47 7.10
N LEU A 52 -1.52 -0.60 6.42
CA LEU A 52 -0.95 -0.89 5.10
C LEU A 52 0.30 -1.76 5.14
N PHE A 53 0.84 -2.01 6.33
CA PHE A 53 2.00 -2.88 6.53
C PHE A 53 1.57 -4.22 7.11
N PRO A 54 2.18 -5.33 6.67
CA PRO A 54 2.03 -6.61 7.37
C PRO A 54 2.73 -6.57 8.73
N TYR A 55 2.46 -7.56 9.58
CA TYR A 55 3.17 -7.65 10.85
C TYR A 55 4.65 -7.97 10.60
N VAL A 56 5.51 -7.46 11.49
CA VAL A 56 6.97 -7.69 11.40
C VAL A 56 7.32 -9.18 11.39
N GLU A 57 6.55 -10.01 12.12
CA GLU A 57 6.77 -11.46 12.14
C GLU A 57 6.53 -12.11 10.76
N ASP A 58 5.57 -11.60 9.98
CA ASP A 58 5.30 -12.08 8.62
C ASP A 58 6.41 -11.65 7.64
N LEU A 59 7.16 -10.59 7.98
CA LEU A 59 8.28 -10.09 7.19
C LEU A 59 9.62 -10.77 7.52
N ARG A 60 9.70 -11.43 8.68
CA ARG A 60 10.92 -12.06 9.19
C ARG A 60 11.56 -13.05 8.21
N PRO A 61 10.82 -13.88 7.45
CA PRO A 61 11.41 -14.76 6.44
C PRO A 61 12.10 -14.05 5.27
N TYR A 62 11.92 -12.74 5.12
CA TYR A 62 12.55 -11.92 4.08
C TYR A 62 13.68 -11.04 4.62
N ALA A 63 13.95 -11.14 5.93
CA ALA A 63 14.90 -10.28 6.62
C ALA A 63 16.28 -10.95 6.73
N ASP A 64 16.84 -11.34 5.57
CA ASP A 64 18.12 -12.03 5.46
C ASP A 64 19.28 -11.25 6.11
N TRP A 65 19.10 -9.93 6.27
CA TRP A 65 20.04 -9.00 6.92
C TRP A 65 19.92 -8.92 8.45
N LEU A 66 18.97 -9.63 9.08
CA LEU A 66 18.84 -9.69 10.55
C LEU A 66 19.69 -10.81 11.18
N GLU A 67 20.23 -11.71 10.37
CA GLU A 67 21.05 -12.86 10.84
C GLU A 67 22.57 -12.60 10.79
N GLU A 68 23.00 -11.40 10.33
CA GLU A 68 24.40 -10.91 10.37
C GLU A 68 24.68 -10.06 11.62
#